data_AF-A0A973IRC5-F1
#
_entry.id   AF-A0A973IRC5-F1
#
_cell.length_a   1.000
_cell.length_b   1.000
_cell.length_c   1.000
_cell.angle_alpha   90.00
_cell.angle_beta   90.00
_cell.angle_gamma   90.00
#
_symmetry.space_group_name_H-M   'P 1'
#
loop_
_entity.id
_entity.type
_entity.pdbx_description
1 polymer ?
#
loop_
_entity_poly.entity_id
_entity_poly.type
_entity_poly.pdbx_seq_one_letter_code
_entity_poly.pdbx_strand_id
1 'polypeptide(L)'
;MPSQLKVISGNDQGESRHRTMVSEENVRHFSSVTHSVLQEAQKTWTEIWKELEGSVVDGVTVLPDAEDGFRPLCGWPEFLEKMWVLKHHLDYATKYSESKVYRY
;
A
#
# COMPACT_ATOMS: atom_id res chain seq x y z
N MET A 1 -55.83 -36.79 -14.74
CA MET A 1 -55.73 -35.36 -14.33
C MET A 1 -54.35 -34.86 -14.76
N PRO A 2 -54.22 -34.09 -15.85
CA PRO A 2 -52.92 -33.54 -16.22
C PRO A 2 -52.65 -32.23 -15.45
N SER A 3 -51.60 -32.22 -14.64
CA SER A 3 -51.14 -31.02 -13.94
C SER A 3 -50.56 -30.02 -14.92
N GLN A 4 -51.16 -28.83 -15.02
CA GLN A 4 -50.65 -27.72 -15.82
C GLN A 4 -49.36 -27.17 -15.20
N LEU A 5 -48.24 -27.30 -15.91
CA LEU A 5 -47.00 -26.61 -15.57
C LEU A 5 -47.14 -25.13 -15.95
N LYS A 6 -47.13 -24.25 -14.94
CA LYS A 6 -47.17 -22.80 -15.12
C LYS A 6 -45.75 -22.30 -15.35
N VAL A 7 -45.42 -21.98 -16.60
CA VAL A 7 -44.17 -21.31 -16.98
C VAL A 7 -44.27 -19.85 -16.53
N ILE A 8 -43.46 -19.47 -15.55
CA ILE A 8 -43.26 -18.07 -15.18
C ILE A 8 -42.16 -17.54 -16.10
N SER A 9 -42.55 -16.87 -17.19
CA SER A 9 -41.62 -16.09 -18.01
C SER A 9 -40.99 -15.02 -17.13
N GLY A 10 -39.69 -15.14 -16.87
CA GLY A 10 -38.90 -14.06 -16.31
C GLY A 10 -38.76 -12.98 -17.38
N ASN A 11 -39.60 -11.96 -17.32
CA ASN A 11 -39.28 -10.69 -17.95
C ASN A 11 -39.56 -9.54 -16.99
N ASP A 12 -38.46 -8.87 -16.66
CA ASP A 12 -38.38 -7.43 -16.49
C ASP A 12 -39.11 -6.83 -15.28
N GLN A 13 -38.48 -6.93 -14.10
CA GLN A 13 -38.52 -5.84 -13.13
C GLN A 13 -37.18 -5.72 -12.39
N GLY A 14 -36.49 -4.63 -12.70
CA GLY A 14 -35.47 -4.06 -11.84
C GLY A 14 -34.06 -4.53 -12.19
N GLU A 15 -33.44 -3.85 -13.15
CA GLU A 15 -32.06 -3.43 -12.95
C GLU A 15 -32.01 -2.64 -11.63
N SER A 16 -31.94 -3.36 -10.51
CA SER A 16 -31.29 -2.83 -9.33
C SER A 16 -29.88 -2.53 -9.80
N ARG A 17 -29.65 -1.27 -10.16
CA ARG A 17 -28.37 -0.61 -10.02
C ARG A 17 -27.93 -0.91 -8.59
N HIS A 18 -27.30 -2.06 -8.38
CA HIS A 18 -26.49 -2.33 -7.22
C HIS A 18 -25.32 -1.37 -7.36
N ARG A 19 -25.56 -0.11 -7.00
CA ARG A 19 -24.52 0.73 -6.45
C ARG A 19 -24.13 -0.01 -5.19
N THR A 20 -23.19 -0.95 -5.33
CA THR A 20 -22.63 -1.70 -4.22
C THR A 20 -22.05 -0.64 -3.31
N MET A 21 -22.83 -0.22 -2.32
CA MET A 21 -22.33 0.65 -1.28
C MET A 21 -21.15 -0.11 -0.70
N VAL A 22 -19.96 0.49 -0.78
CA VAL A 22 -18.79 -0.06 -0.12
C VAL A 22 -19.18 -0.16 1.35
N SER A 23 -19.34 -1.39 1.85
CA SER A 23 -19.69 -1.63 3.25
C SER A 23 -18.74 -0.86 4.15
N GLU A 24 -19.23 -0.29 5.25
CA GLU A 24 -18.38 0.35 6.26
C GLU A 24 -17.25 -0.60 6.71
N GLU A 25 -17.54 -1.90 6.77
CA GLU A 25 -16.56 -2.95 7.04
C GLU A 25 -15.43 -2.99 5.99
N ASN A 26 -15.76 -2.83 4.71
CA ASN A 26 -14.78 -2.78 3.61
C ASN A 26 -13.91 -1.51 3.67
N VAL A 27 -14.45 -0.41 4.18
CA VAL A 27 -13.69 0.84 4.39
C VAL A 27 -12.77 0.68 5.60
N ARG A 28 -13.28 0.14 6.71
CA ARG A 28 -12.49 -0.14 7.93
C ARG A 28 -11.35 -1.10 7.64
N HIS A 29 -11.62 -2.20 6.92
CA HIS A 29 -10.61 -3.16 6.54
C HIS A 29 -9.53 -2.53 5.65
N PHE A 30 -9.94 -1.78 4.63
CA PHE A 30 -9.01 -1.06 3.75
C PHE A 30 -8.11 -0.08 4.51
N SER A 31 -8.72 0.73 5.39
CA SER A 31 -8.00 1.69 6.23
C SER A 31 -7.01 0.99 7.18
N SER A 32 -7.43 -0.10 7.81
CA SER A 32 -6.59 -0.87 8.73
C SER A 32 -5.38 -1.50 8.03
N VAL A 33 -5.58 -2.12 6.87
CA VAL A 33 -4.48 -2.71 6.08
C VAL A 33 -3.52 -1.62 5.59
N THR A 34 -4.05 -0.53 5.05
CA THR A 34 -3.23 0.60 4.57
C THR A 34 -2.42 1.22 5.71
N HIS A 35 -3.04 1.41 6.87
CA HIS A 35 -2.38 1.94 8.05
C HIS A 35 -1.22 1.05 8.50
N SER A 36 -1.44 -0.27 8.61
CA SER A 36 -0.40 -1.21 9.02
C SER A 36 0.79 -1.21 8.05
N VAL A 37 0.53 -1.21 6.74
CA VAL A 37 1.60 -1.19 5.72
C VAL A 37 2.39 0.11 5.78
N LEU A 38 1.71 1.25 5.91
CA LEU A 38 2.36 2.55 6.00
C LEU A 38 3.15 2.71 7.30
N GLN A 39 2.71 2.11 8.40
CA GLN A 39 3.47 2.09 9.65
C GLN A 39 4.78 1.31 9.51
N GLU A 40 4.76 0.13 8.89
CA GLU A 40 5.99 -0.62 8.63
C GLU A 40 6.91 0.15 7.68
N ALA A 41 6.38 0.77 6.61
CA ALA A 41 7.15 1.66 5.75
C ALA A 41 7.80 2.82 6.52
N GLN A 42 7.06 3.49 7.41
CA GLN A 42 7.58 4.58 8.22
C GLN A 42 8.68 4.12 9.17
N LYS A 43 8.54 2.93 9.76
CA LYS A 43 9.55 2.33 10.62
C LYS A 43 10.83 2.03 9.82
N THR A 44 10.72 1.36 8.68
CA THR A 44 11.87 1.08 7.81
C THR A 44 12.54 2.37 7.32
N TRP A 45 11.76 3.38 6.95
CA TRP A 45 12.28 4.71 6.61
C TRP A 45 13.04 5.34 7.77
N THR A 46 12.53 5.23 9.00
CA THR A 46 13.21 5.75 10.19
C THR A 46 14.55 5.06 10.43
N GLU A 47 14.64 3.75 10.20
CA GLU A 47 15.89 3.01 10.29
C GLU A 47 16.90 3.46 9.24
N ILE A 48 16.46 3.65 7.99
CA ILE A 48 17.30 4.19 6.91
C ILE A 48 17.75 5.62 7.24
N TRP A 49 16.83 6.46 7.73
CA TRP A 49 17.13 7.86 8.06
C TRP A 49 18.17 7.97 9.17
N LYS A 50 18.13 7.10 10.19
CA LYS A 50 19.16 7.07 11.25
C LYS A 50 20.56 6.75 10.71
N GLU A 51 20.66 5.94 9.65
CA GLU A 51 21.95 5.68 9.01
C GLU A 51 22.45 6.91 8.22
N LEU A 52 21.53 7.75 7.72
CA LEU A 52 21.83 8.98 6.99
C LEU A 52 22.09 10.18 7.92
N GLU A 53 21.37 10.23 9.05
CA GLU A 53 21.42 11.27 10.08
C GLU A 53 22.81 11.33 10.71
N GLY A 54 23.54 12.41 10.44
CA GLY A 54 24.94 12.60 10.85
C GLY A 54 25.95 12.57 9.70
N SER A 55 25.59 11.99 8.55
CA SER A 55 26.39 12.07 7.30
C SER A 55 25.87 13.12 6.31
N VAL A 56 24.57 13.41 6.38
CA VAL A 56 23.89 14.43 5.58
C VAL A 56 23.43 15.54 6.53
N VAL A 57 24.21 16.62 6.62
CA VAL A 57 23.79 17.79 7.40
C VAL A 57 22.80 18.58 6.55
N ASP A 58 21.72 19.01 7.21
CA ASP A 58 20.67 19.86 6.65
C ASP A 58 21.28 21.02 5.83
N GLY A 59 20.93 21.11 4.54
CA GLY A 59 21.27 22.26 3.71
C GLY A 59 22.66 22.30 3.04
N VAL A 60 23.04 21.28 2.26
CA VAL A 60 24.16 21.37 1.27
C VAL A 60 25.57 21.33 1.88
N THR A 61 25.72 21.14 3.19
CA THR A 61 27.04 21.02 3.83
C THR A 61 27.39 19.57 4.06
N VAL A 62 28.06 18.98 3.07
CA VAL A 62 28.72 17.67 3.19
C VAL A 62 29.87 17.85 4.20
N LEU A 63 29.85 17.11 5.32
CA LEU A 63 30.97 17.08 6.26
C LEU A 63 32.24 16.63 5.51
N PRO A 64 33.46 17.03 5.94
CA PRO A 64 34.70 16.61 5.28
C PRO A 64 34.81 15.08 5.09
N ASP A 65 34.29 14.30 6.04
CA ASP A 65 34.23 12.83 5.99
C ASP A 65 33.29 12.28 4.90
N ALA A 66 32.38 13.11 4.38
CA ALA A 66 31.47 12.75 3.30
C ALA A 66 32.02 13.12 1.90
N GLU A 67 33.20 13.73 1.79
CA GLU A 67 33.99 13.73 0.54
C GLU A 67 34.44 12.31 0.16
N ASP A 68 34.59 11.41 1.15
CA ASP A 68 34.96 10.00 0.96
C ASP A 68 33.76 9.08 0.65
N GLY A 69 32.57 9.68 0.51
CA GLY A 69 31.31 9.03 0.19
C GLY A 69 30.55 8.45 1.40
N PHE A 70 29.24 8.30 1.25
CA PHE A 70 28.38 7.70 2.28
C PHE A 70 28.77 6.23 2.51
N ARG A 71 28.97 5.87 3.78
CA ARG A 71 29.16 4.48 4.22
C ARG A 71 28.16 4.19 5.35
N PRO A 72 27.10 3.41 5.10
CA PRO A 72 26.14 3.06 6.14
C PRO A 72 26.83 2.28 7.26
N LEU A 73 26.46 2.54 8.52
CA LEU A 73 27.03 1.88 9.69
C LEU A 73 26.65 0.39 9.72
N CYS A 74 25.44 0.08 9.27
CA CYS A 74 24.97 -1.29 9.05
C CYS A 74 25.59 -1.99 7.83
N GLY A 75 26.37 -1.28 7.01
CA GLY A 75 26.95 -1.81 5.77
C GLY A 75 25.97 -1.84 4.59
N TRP A 76 26.52 -1.90 3.37
CA TRP A 76 25.75 -1.82 2.13
C TRP A 76 24.68 -2.92 1.97
N PRO A 77 24.95 -4.19 2.28
CA PRO A 77 23.94 -5.24 2.10
C PRO A 77 22.67 -4.99 2.93
N GLU A 78 22.81 -4.69 4.22
CA GLU A 78 21.68 -4.44 5.13
C GLU A 78 20.95 -3.15 4.77
N PHE A 79 21.70 -2.10 4.40
CA PHE A 79 21.10 -0.83 3.97
C PHE A 79 20.25 -1.00 2.69
N LEU A 80 20.76 -1.72 1.70
CA LEU A 80 20.02 -2.00 0.45
C LEU A 80 18.81 -2.90 0.69
N GLU A 81 18.90 -3.86 1.61
CA GLU A 81 17.76 -4.67 2.02
C GLU A 81 16.66 -3.81 2.65
N LYS A 82 17.00 -2.91 3.57
CA LYS A 82 16.03 -1.96 4.16
C LYS A 82 15.39 -1.06 3.10
N MET A 83 16.18 -0.55 2.16
CA MET A 83 15.66 0.24 1.02
C MET A 83 14.68 -0.58 0.16
N TRP A 84 14.97 -1.87 -0.07
CA TRP A 84 14.10 -2.76 -0.82
C TRP A 84 12.81 -3.07 -0.08
N VAL A 85 12.87 -3.31 1.24
CA VAL A 85 11.71 -3.51 2.11
C VAL A 85 10.82 -2.26 2.12
N LEU A 86 11.40 -1.07 2.24
CA LEU A 86 10.66 0.19 2.15
C LEU A 86 9.93 0.31 0.81
N LYS A 87 10.62 0.07 -0.30
CA LYS A 87 10.02 0.06 -1.64
C LYS A 87 8.87 -0.94 -1.71
N HIS A 88 9.04 -2.14 -1.16
CA HIS A 88 8.01 -3.16 -1.15
C HIS A 88 6.74 -2.71 -0.44
N HIS A 89 6.86 -2.12 0.75
CA HIS A 89 5.70 -1.60 1.49
C HIS A 89 4.99 -0.47 0.74
N LEU A 90 5.73 0.45 0.12
CA LEU A 90 5.16 1.52 -0.68
C LEU A 90 4.47 1.01 -1.95
N ASP A 91 5.12 0.09 -2.69
CA ASP A 91 4.54 -0.55 -3.87
C ASP A 91 3.25 -1.29 -3.51
N TYR A 92 3.23 -1.98 -2.37
CA TYR A 92 2.04 -2.67 -1.89
C TYR A 92 0.92 -1.69 -1.53
N ALA A 93 1.21 -0.62 -0.78
CA ALA A 93 0.23 0.39 -0.42
C ALA A 93 -0.40 1.06 -1.66
N THR A 94 0.43 1.42 -2.65
CA THR A 94 -0.02 1.99 -3.92
C THR A 94 -0.97 1.03 -4.65
N LYS A 95 -0.54 -0.22 -4.89
CA LYS A 95 -1.36 -1.23 -5.57
C LYS A 95 -2.67 -1.51 -4.82
N TYR A 96 -2.59 -1.60 -3.50
CA TYR A 96 -3.77 -1.85 -2.66
C TYR A 96 -4.78 -0.70 -2.77
N SER A 97 -4.31 0.55 -2.83
CA SER A 97 -5.16 1.73 -3.04
C SER A 97 -5.80 1.80 -4.43
N GLU A 98 -5.10 1.35 -5.47
CA GLU A 98 -5.57 1.35 -6.86
C GLU A 98 -6.56 0.21 -7.18
N SER A 99 -6.54 -0.87 -6.39
CA SER A 99 -7.31 -2.10 -6.62
C SER A 99 -8.84 -1.94 -6.58
N LYS A 100 -9.36 -0.73 -6.31
CA LYS A 100 -10.81 -0.43 -6.33
C LYS A 100 -11.33 0.18 -7.65
N VAL A 101 -10.48 0.44 -8.65
CA VAL A 101 -10.91 1.18 -9.87
C VAL A 101 -11.41 0.28 -11.00
N TYR A 102 -11.12 -1.03 -11.03
CA TYR A 102 -11.53 -1.91 -12.13
C TYR A 102 -12.55 -2.97 -11.72
N ARG A 103 -13.84 -2.61 -11.81
CA ARG A 103 -14.93 -3.57 -12.03
C ARG A 103 -15.90 -2.96 -13.06
N TYR A 104 -15.74 -3.38 -14.32
CA TYR A 104 -16.73 -3.20 -15.39
C TYR A 104 -17.84 -4.23 -15.23
#